data_AF-A0A7Y6E6K3-F1
#
_entry.id   AF-A0A7Y6E6K3-F1
#
_cell.length_a   1.000
_cell.length_b   1.000
_cell.length_c   1.000
_cell.angle_alpha   90.00
_cell.angle_beta   90.00
_cell.angle_gamma   90.00
#
_symmetry.space_group_name_H-M   'P 1'
#
loop_
_entity.id
_entity.type
_entity.pdbx_description
1 polymer ?
#
loop_
_entity_poly.entity_id
_entity_poly.type
_entity_poly.pdbx_seq_one_letter_code
_entity_poly.pdbx_strand_id
1 'polypeptide(L)'
;MADQRREQDRDPWEEFDRLEPAGEDRVGGYPGGEPHGFGFRTGVRSARVALGFAVYALVLGSVLVLLGTIYFIGHGQWLWLGLMAVIESCFVLAFIRLVAQARHRRSTR
;
A
#
# COMPACT_ATOMS: atom_id res chain seq x y z
N MET A 1 -5.02 -44.96 -38.08
CA MET A 1 -5.26 -44.06 -36.93
C MET A 1 -4.13 -44.21 -35.90
N ALA A 2 -2.88 -43.93 -36.27
CA ALA A 2 -1.74 -44.00 -35.34
C ALA A 2 -0.80 -42.77 -35.45
N ASP A 3 -1.13 -41.81 -36.32
CA ASP A 3 -0.22 -40.71 -36.67
C ASP A 3 -0.44 -39.44 -35.83
N GLN A 4 -1.63 -39.25 -35.24
CA GLN A 4 -1.95 -38.05 -34.45
C GLN A 4 -1.36 -38.03 -33.03
N ARG A 5 -0.76 -39.13 -32.55
CA ARG A 5 -0.20 -39.17 -31.19
C ARG A 5 1.19 -38.55 -31.07
N ARG A 6 1.93 -38.38 -32.18
CA ARG A 6 3.31 -37.86 -32.12
C ARG A 6 3.39 -36.34 -32.01
N GLU A 7 2.35 -35.61 -32.37
CA GLU A 7 2.32 -34.14 -32.21
C GLU A 7 2.01 -33.71 -30.78
N GLN A 8 1.43 -34.59 -29.97
CA GLN A 8 0.94 -34.28 -28.62
C GLN A 8 1.99 -34.51 -27.51
N ASP A 9 3.11 -35.15 -27.84
CA ASP A 9 4.22 -35.45 -26.92
C ASP A 9 5.38 -34.44 -27.09
N ARG A 10 5.15 -33.35 -27.83
CA ARG A 10 6.10 -32.26 -27.95
C ARG A 10 6.03 -31.41 -26.70
N ASP A 11 7.08 -31.43 -25.89
CA ASP A 11 7.18 -30.64 -24.67
C ASP A 11 6.93 -29.16 -25.01
N PRO A 12 5.87 -28.53 -24.49
CA PRO A 12 5.57 -27.12 -24.75
C PRO A 12 6.70 -26.17 -24.36
N TRP A 13 7.63 -26.63 -23.51
CA TRP A 13 8.75 -25.85 -23.01
C TRP A 13 9.99 -25.87 -23.91
N GLU A 14 10.09 -26.80 -24.86
CA GLU A 14 11.22 -26.83 -25.82
C GLU A 14 11.30 -25.56 -26.68
N GLU A 15 10.17 -24.92 -26.97
CA GLU A 15 10.14 -23.66 -27.71
C GLU A 15 10.69 -22.49 -26.89
N PHE A 16 10.50 -22.51 -25.56
CA PHE A 16 11.00 -21.49 -24.65
C PHE A 16 12.50 -21.64 -24.37
N ASP A 17 12.99 -22.87 -24.25
CA ASP A 17 14.42 -23.15 -24.03
C ASP A 17 15.30 -22.75 -25.23
N ARG A 18 14.70 -22.64 -26.42
CA ARG A 18 15.37 -22.15 -27.64
C ARG A 18 15.32 -20.63 -27.81
N LEU A 19 14.59 -19.92 -26.95
CA LEU A 19 14.61 -18.46 -26.98
C LEU A 19 15.96 -17.97 -26.45
N GLU A 20 16.70 -17.23 -27.27
CA GLU A 20 17.86 -16.49 -26.78
C GLU A 20 17.41 -15.54 -25.66
N PRO A 21 18.24 -15.33 -24.62
CA PRO A 21 17.91 -14.37 -23.57
C PRO A 21 17.57 -13.04 -24.21
N ALA A 22 16.38 -12.52 -23.92
CA ALA A 22 15.89 -11.26 -24.47
C ALA A 22 17.01 -10.22 -24.31
N GLY A 23 17.57 -9.79 -25.45
CA GLY A 23 18.72 -8.90 -25.49
C GLY A 23 18.47 -7.65 -24.64
N GLU A 24 19.56 -6.99 -24.23
CA GLU A 24 19.53 -5.81 -23.36
C GLU A 24 18.33 -4.93 -23.66
N ASP A 25 17.43 -4.81 -22.68
CA ASP A 25 16.19 -4.04 -22.70
C ASP A 25 16.49 -2.54 -22.80
N ARG A 26 17.07 -2.15 -23.94
CA ARG A 26 17.50 -0.81 -24.31
C ARG A 26 16.69 -0.43 -25.52
N VAL A 27 15.51 0.10 -25.25
CA VAL A 27 14.73 0.81 -26.26
C VAL A 27 15.61 1.94 -26.81
N GLY A 28 15.98 1.84 -28.09
CA GLY A 28 16.90 2.79 -28.72
C GLY A 28 16.35 4.22 -28.69
N GLY A 29 17.10 5.14 -28.07
CA GLY A 29 16.78 6.58 -28.05
C GLY A 29 16.65 7.22 -26.66
N TYR A 30 16.73 6.47 -25.56
CA TYR A 30 16.66 7.04 -24.20
C TYR A 30 18.05 7.05 -23.52
N PRO A 31 18.61 8.23 -23.17
CA PRO A 31 19.82 8.30 -22.35
C PRO A 31 19.43 8.04 -20.90
N GLY A 32 19.66 6.81 -20.44
CA GLY A 32 19.34 6.37 -19.08
C GLY A 32 18.06 5.54 -19.07
N GLY A 33 18.23 4.21 -19.01
CA GLY A 33 17.15 3.24 -18.92
C GLY A 33 16.30 3.42 -17.65
N GLU A 34 15.29 4.29 -17.73
CA GLU A 34 14.15 4.20 -16.85
C GLU A 34 13.23 3.08 -17.37
N PRO A 35 13.06 1.98 -16.62
CA PRO A 35 12.29 0.83 -17.09
C PRO A 35 10.85 1.24 -17.38
N HIS A 36 10.43 1.08 -18.63
CA HIS A 36 9.05 1.22 -19.07
C HIS A 36 8.27 -0.09 -18.82
N GLY A 37 8.24 -0.56 -17.58
CA GLY A 37 7.54 -1.81 -17.22
C GLY A 37 7.79 -2.20 -15.78
N PHE A 38 6.72 -2.47 -15.03
CA PHE A 38 6.68 -2.59 -13.56
C PHE A 38 7.21 -1.36 -12.81
N GLY A 39 6.76 -0.19 -13.24
CA GLY A 39 6.73 0.97 -12.36
C GLY A 39 5.91 0.64 -11.12
N PHE A 40 6.59 0.36 -10.01
CA PHE A 40 6.03 0.50 -8.67
C PHE A 40 5.66 1.97 -8.45
N ARG A 41 4.57 2.39 -9.10
CA ARG A 41 3.75 3.52 -8.67
C ARG A 41 2.81 3.05 -7.54
N THR A 42 3.30 2.19 -6.64
CA THR A 42 2.59 1.80 -5.42
C THR A 42 2.60 2.92 -4.37
N GLY A 43 3.25 4.05 -4.66
CA GLY A 43 2.88 5.31 -4.05
C GLY A 43 1.50 5.71 -4.57
N VAL A 44 0.45 5.46 -3.77
CA VAL A 44 -0.92 5.98 -3.93
C VAL A 44 -0.90 7.28 -4.75
N ARG A 45 -1.20 7.19 -6.06
CA ARG A 45 -1.06 8.32 -7.00
C ARG A 45 -1.99 9.48 -6.65
N SER A 46 -2.91 9.25 -5.73
CA SER A 46 -3.88 10.22 -5.25
C SER A 46 -3.60 10.51 -3.78
N ALA A 47 -2.97 11.67 -3.53
CA ALA A 47 -2.97 12.28 -2.20
C ALA A 47 -4.39 12.35 -1.59
N ARG A 48 -5.44 12.33 -2.42
CA ARG A 48 -6.84 12.28 -1.96
C ARG A 48 -7.21 10.93 -1.34
N VAL A 49 -6.68 9.81 -1.83
CA VAL A 49 -6.94 8.48 -1.23
C VAL A 49 -6.24 8.37 0.12
N ALA A 50 -4.99 8.81 0.22
CA ALA A 50 -4.27 8.85 1.48
C ALA A 50 -4.99 9.75 2.50
N LEU A 51 -5.47 10.92 2.07
CA LEU A 51 -6.27 11.81 2.91
C LEU A 51 -7.60 11.17 3.32
N GLY A 52 -8.30 10.51 2.40
CA GLY A 52 -9.56 9.82 2.68
C GLY A 52 -9.39 8.69 3.70
N PHE A 53 -8.34 7.87 3.55
CA PHE A 53 -7.99 6.84 4.52
C PHE A 53 -7.63 7.44 5.88
N ALA A 54 -6.87 8.53 5.89
CA ALA A 54 -6.49 9.23 7.11
C ALA A 54 -7.74 9.74 7.87
N VAL A 55 -8.66 10.41 7.18
CA VAL A 55 -9.92 10.88 7.77
C VAL A 55 -10.77 9.70 8.25
N TYR A 56 -10.89 8.63 7.45
CA TYR A 56 -11.62 7.43 7.83
C TYR A 56 -11.07 6.81 9.12
N ALA A 57 -9.75 6.62 9.20
CA ALA A 57 -9.09 6.06 10.37
C ALA A 57 -9.29 6.95 11.62
N LEU A 58 -9.23 8.28 11.45
CA LEU A 58 -9.50 9.23 12.53
C LEU A 58 -10.94 9.11 13.04
N VAL A 59 -11.93 9.12 12.15
CA VAL A 59 -13.34 8.98 12.52
C VAL A 59 -13.61 7.63 13.19
N LEU A 60 -13.09 6.55 12.60
CA LEU A 60 -13.26 5.21 13.15
C LEU A 60 -12.64 5.10 14.55
N GLY A 61 -11.41 5.60 14.72
CA GLY A 61 -10.73 5.65 16.02
C GLY A 61 -11.54 6.42 17.06
N SER A 62 -12.03 7.61 16.70
CA SER A 62 -12.85 8.43 17.60
C SER A 62 -14.16 7.73 18.02
N VAL A 63 -14.82 7.02 17.11
CA VAL A 63 -16.03 6.23 17.43
C VAL A 63 -15.70 5.09 18.39
N LEU A 64 -14.59 4.38 18.18
CA LEU A 64 -14.13 3.32 19.09
C LEU A 64 -13.82 3.86 20.49
N VAL A 65 -13.16 5.02 20.58
CA VAL A 65 -12.85 5.67 21.85
C VAL A 65 -14.11 6.13 22.57
N LEU A 66 -15.10 6.66 21.86
CA LEU A 66 -16.39 7.03 22.44
C LEU A 66 -17.09 5.81 23.06
N LEU A 67 -17.17 4.71 22.31
CA LEU A 67 -17.76 3.45 22.78
C LEU A 67 -17.01 2.88 23.98
N GLY A 68 -15.68 2.85 23.91
CA GLY A 68 -14.82 2.40 25.00
C GLY A 68 -14.99 3.26 26.26
N THR A 69 -15.07 4.58 26.09
CA THR A 69 -15.31 5.53 27.20
C THR A 69 -16.62 5.22 27.91
N ILE A 70 -17.72 5.07 27.17
CA ILE A 70 -19.03 4.73 27.75
C ILE A 70 -18.96 3.40 28.51
N TYR A 71 -18.33 2.39 27.92
CA TYR A 71 -18.18 1.07 28.53
C TYR A 71 -17.35 1.09 29.81
N PHE A 72 -16.18 1.72 29.80
CA PHE A 72 -15.25 1.74 30.93
C PHE A 72 -15.74 2.60 32.10
N ILE A 73 -16.42 3.72 31.82
CA ILE A 73 -17.09 4.52 32.86
C ILE A 73 -18.16 3.67 33.56
N GLY A 74 -18.98 2.95 32.79
CA GLY A 74 -20.01 2.07 33.34
C GLY A 74 -19.47 0.94 34.22
N HIS A 75 -18.25 0.46 33.96
CA HIS A 75 -17.59 -0.60 34.73
C HIS A 75 -16.58 -0.08 35.78
N GLY A 76 -16.48 1.23 35.98
CA GLY A 76 -15.56 1.85 36.95
C GLY A 76 -14.08 1.59 36.66
N GLN A 77 -13.71 1.27 35.42
CA GLN A 77 -12.35 0.86 35.05
C GLN A 77 -11.48 2.05 34.62
N TRP A 78 -11.16 2.91 35.59
CA TRP A 78 -10.41 4.15 35.37
C TRP A 78 -9.01 3.97 34.79
N LEU A 79 -8.32 2.88 35.14
CA LEU A 79 -6.98 2.59 34.62
C LEU A 79 -7.00 2.34 33.11
N TRP A 80 -7.94 1.50 32.65
CA TRP A 80 -8.10 1.18 31.23
C TRP A 80 -8.60 2.39 30.43
N LEU A 81 -9.49 3.19 31.02
CA LEU A 81 -9.91 4.47 30.47
C LEU A 81 -8.71 5.41 30.26
N GLY A 82 -7.85 5.54 31.27
CA GLY A 82 -6.63 6.36 31.20
C GLY A 82 -5.67 5.87 30.12
N LEU A 83 -5.41 4.55 30.07
CA LEU A 83 -4.56 3.95 29.04
C LEU A 83 -5.12 4.19 27.63
N MET A 84 -6.42 3.99 27.44
CA MET A 84 -7.09 4.25 26.17
C MET A 84 -6.95 5.72 25.76
N ALA A 85 -7.13 6.66 26.68
CA ALA A 85 -6.97 8.09 26.42
C ALA A 85 -5.51 8.44 26.02
N VAL A 86 -4.51 7.80 26.64
CA VAL A 86 -3.10 7.99 26.26
C VAL A 86 -2.84 7.47 24.84
N ILE A 87 -3.35 6.29 24.51
CA ILE A 87 -3.20 5.70 23.17
C ILE A 87 -3.86 6.59 22.12
N GLU A 88 -5.09 7.05 22.35
CA GLU A 88 -5.79 7.96 21.45
C GLU A 88 -5.04 9.28 21.28
N SER A 89 -4.52 9.85 22.37
CA SER A 89 -3.73 11.08 22.31
C SER A 89 -2.47 10.90 21.46
N CYS A 90 -1.75 9.79 21.61
CA CYS A 90 -0.62 9.44 20.76
C CYS A 90 -1.02 9.31 19.28
N PHE A 91 -2.17 8.68 19.01
CA PHE A 91 -2.70 8.52 17.65
C PHE A 91 -3.00 9.87 17.00
N VAL A 92 -3.71 10.76 17.71
CA VAL A 92 -4.02 12.13 17.24
C VAL A 92 -2.75 12.94 17.00
N LEU A 93 -1.77 12.87 17.91
CA LEU A 93 -0.49 13.57 17.75
C LEU A 93 0.30 13.07 16.54
N ALA A 94 0.38 11.76 16.34
CA ALA A 94 1.00 11.16 15.17
C ALA A 94 0.30 11.61 13.87
N PHE A 95 -1.04 11.66 13.90
CA PHE A 95 -1.85 12.12 12.79
C PHE A 95 -1.57 13.59 12.43
N ILE A 96 -1.55 14.48 13.43
CA ILE A 96 -1.22 15.90 13.24
C ILE A 96 0.19 16.05 12.63
N ARG A 97 1.17 15.28 13.12
CA ARG A 97 2.53 15.27 12.58
C ARG A 97 2.57 14.83 11.13
N LEU A 98 1.81 13.80 10.77
CA LEU A 98 1.70 13.30 9.40
C LEU A 98 1.09 14.35 8.46
N VAL A 99 0.02 15.03 8.90
CA VAL A 99 -0.59 16.13 8.13
C VAL A 99 0.38 17.30 7.97
N ALA A 100 1.13 17.67 9.01
CA ALA A 100 2.14 18.73 8.94
C ALA A 100 3.26 18.37 7.94
N GLN A 101 3.76 17.13 7.97
CA GLN A 101 4.75 16.63 7.01
C GLN A 101 4.22 16.66 5.57
N ALA A 102 2.97 16.26 5.37
CA ALA A 102 2.33 16.28 4.05
C ALA A 102 2.14 17.70 3.49
N ARG A 103 1.94 18.70 4.36
CA ARG A 103 1.88 20.12 3.97
C ARG A 103 3.25 20.67 3.55
N HIS A 104 4.30 20.40 4.34
CA HIS A 104 5.65 20.91 4.03
C HIS A 104 6.23 20.38 2.71
N ARG A 105 5.95 19.12 2.36
CA ARG A 105 6.35 18.53 1.06
C ARG A 105 5.75 19.24 -0.15
N ARG A 106 4.67 20.02 0.03
CA ARG A 106 3.99 20.75 -1.05
C ARG A 106 4.59 22.14 -1.30
N SER A 107 5.48 22.62 -0.44
CA SER A 107 6.07 23.97 -0.51
C SER A 107 7.41 24.03 -1.25
N THR A 108 8.03 22.88 -1.54
CA THR A 108 9.33 22.78 -2.23
C THR A 108 9.19 22.32 -3.69
N ARG A 109 7.97 22.34 -4.24
CA ARG A 109 7.67 22.05 -5.64
C ARG A 109 6.93 23.24 -6.23
#